data_AF-A0A0C9UJL4-F1
#
_entry.id   AF-A0A0C9UJL4-F1
#
_cell.length_a   1.000
_cell.length_b   1.000
_cell.length_c   1.000
_cell.angle_alpha   90.00
_cell.angle_beta   90.00
_cell.angle_gamma   90.00
#
_symmetry.space_group_name_H-M   'P 1'
#
loop_
_entity.id
_entity.type
_entity.pdbx_description
1 polymer ?
#
loop_
_entity_poly.entity_id
_entity_poly.type
_entity_poly.pdbx_seq_one_letter_code
_entity_poly.pdbx_strand_id
1 'polypeptide(L)'
;MLWVVNLTSPGEKQYYALTLIEQLFTELPNDWHIGLLYDITCQIQRSMVKWVFLKEYFLYMAFAVSMCGHPCKIEGFGLTDGEGCEHFWSNIKRLIPSLQISGCNWQ
;
A
#
# COMPACT_ATOMS: atom_id res chain seq x y z
N MET A 1 -1.38 -3.42 -15.98
CA MET A 1 0.02 -2.96 -16.02
C MET A 1 0.61 -3.12 -14.63
N LEU A 2 1.84 -3.62 -14.49
CA LEU A 2 2.51 -3.81 -13.20
C LEU A 2 3.63 -2.76 -13.09
N TRP A 3 3.56 -1.90 -12.08
CA TRP A 3 4.59 -0.88 -11.80
C TRP A 3 5.43 -1.34 -10.61
N VAL A 4 6.75 -1.19 -10.73
CA VAL A 4 7.70 -1.57 -9.68
C VAL A 4 8.67 -0.41 -9.50
N VAL A 5 8.95 -0.07 -8.25
CA VAL A 5 9.92 0.97 -7.90
C VAL A 5 11.10 0.33 -7.18
N ASN A 6 12.31 0.62 -7.65
CA ASN A 6 13.54 0.18 -7.01
C ASN A 6 13.83 1.02 -5.77
N LEU A 7 13.98 0.35 -4.63
CA LEU A 7 14.37 0.97 -3.37
C LEU A 7 15.89 1.17 -3.37
N THR A 8 16.35 2.37 -3.70
CA THR A 8 17.78 2.68 -3.82
C THR A 8 18.40 3.22 -2.53
N SER A 9 17.57 3.53 -1.53
CA SER A 9 18.01 4.12 -0.26
C SER A 9 17.53 3.30 0.94
N PRO A 10 18.32 3.17 2.02
CA PRO A 10 17.89 2.52 3.25
C PRO A 10 16.67 3.22 3.88
N GLY A 11 15.77 2.42 4.46
CA GLY A 11 14.59 2.87 5.20
C GLY A 11 13.28 2.73 4.43
N GLU A 12 12.20 2.39 5.14
CA GLU A 12 10.84 2.44 4.61
C GLU A 12 10.45 3.91 4.37
N LYS A 13 10.50 4.33 3.11
CA LYS A 13 10.15 5.70 2.75
C LYS A 13 8.81 5.75 2.05
N GLN A 14 7.86 6.44 2.68
CA GLN A 14 6.48 6.59 2.21
C GLN A 14 6.39 7.20 0.81
N TYR A 15 7.40 7.98 0.36
CA TYR A 15 7.36 8.61 -0.96
C TYR A 15 7.34 7.59 -2.11
N TYR A 16 7.92 6.40 -1.96
CA TYR A 16 7.86 5.38 -3.01
C TYR A 16 6.43 4.89 -3.24
N ALA A 17 5.68 4.69 -2.15
CA ALA A 17 4.27 4.34 -2.24
C ALA A 17 3.45 5.50 -2.84
N LEU A 18 3.71 6.74 -2.42
CA LEU A 18 3.04 7.91 -2.99
C LEU A 18 3.28 8.06 -4.50
N THR A 19 4.51 7.86 -4.98
CA THR A 19 4.82 7.93 -6.42
C THR A 19 4.13 6.83 -7.22
N LEU A 20 3.97 5.63 -6.65
CA LEU A 20 3.24 4.54 -7.30
C LEU A 20 1.74 4.85 -7.40
N ILE A 21 1.17 5.44 -6.35
CA ILE A 21 -0.24 5.86 -6.34
C ILE A 21 -0.47 6.97 -7.38
N GLU A 22 0.42 7.97 -7.44
CA GLU A 22 0.33 9.05 -8.42
C GLU A 22 0.41 8.52 -9.87
N GLN A 23 1.35 7.62 -10.13
CA GLN A 23 1.47 6.98 -11.45
C GLN A 23 0.22 6.16 -11.79
N LEU A 24 -0.36 5.46 -10.80
CA LEU A 24 -1.59 4.70 -10.99
C LEU A 24 -2.75 5.61 -11.40
N PHE A 25 -2.92 6.77 -10.76
CA PHE A 25 -3.97 7.72 -11.12
C PHE A 25 -3.76 8.35 -12.50
N THR A 26 -2.51 8.52 -12.95
CA THR A 26 -2.21 9.04 -14.30
C THR A 26 -2.71 8.12 -15.41
N GLU A 27 -2.75 6.81 -15.16
CA GLU A 27 -3.16 5.78 -16.13
C GLU A 27 -4.65 5.44 -16.05
N LEU A 28 -5.34 5.89 -15.00
CA LEU A 28 -6.73 5.55 -14.75
C LEU A 28 -7.66 6.72 -15.10
N PRO A 29 -8.90 6.43 -15.51
CA PRO A 29 -9.91 7.46 -15.68
C PRO A 29 -10.17 8.24 -14.39
N ASN A 30 -10.35 9.56 -14.51
CA ASN A 30 -10.51 10.48 -13.36
C ASN A 30 -11.78 10.25 -12.53
N ASP A 31 -12.71 9.43 -12.99
CA ASP A 31 -13.98 9.10 -12.35
C ASP A 31 -13.93 7.80 -11.54
N TRP A 32 -12.81 7.07 -11.59
CA TRP A 32 -12.67 5.79 -10.90
C TRP A 32 -12.39 5.95 -9.41
N HIS A 33 -13.08 5.15 -8.61
CA HIS A 33 -12.80 5.02 -7.18
C HIS A 33 -11.83 3.87 -6.95
N ILE A 34 -10.73 4.14 -6.26
CA ILE A 34 -9.64 3.19 -6.01
C ILE A 34 -9.58 2.86 -4.52
N GLY A 35 -9.62 1.56 -4.21
CA GLY A 35 -9.37 1.05 -2.88
C GLY A 35 -7.89 0.77 -2.66
N LEU A 36 -7.26 1.43 -1.69
CA LEU A 36 -5.89 1.13 -1.25
C LEU A 36 -5.93 0.15 -0.06
N LEU A 37 -5.39 -1.05 -0.25
CA LEU A 37 -5.20 -2.05 0.80
C LEU A 37 -3.69 -2.24 1.04
N TYR A 38 -3.21 -1.79 2.18
CA TYR A 38 -1.79 -1.79 2.54
C TYR A 38 -1.64 -1.78 4.06
N ASP A 39 -0.56 -2.35 4.56
CA ASP A 39 -0.26 -2.46 5.99
C ASP A 39 0.00 -1.08 6.64
N ILE A 40 0.52 -0.12 5.87
CA ILE A 40 0.76 1.26 6.30
C ILE A 40 -0.18 2.29 5.64
N THR A 41 -1.36 1.89 5.14
CA THR A 41 -2.34 2.85 4.56
C THR A 41 -2.69 3.97 5.51
N CYS A 42 -2.84 3.70 6.81
CA CYS A 42 -3.14 4.72 7.82
C CYS A 42 -2.03 5.79 7.91
N GLN A 43 -0.76 5.38 7.74
CA GLN A 43 0.38 6.28 7.72
C GLN A 43 0.40 7.10 6.43
N ILE A 44 0.11 6.49 5.28
CA ILE A 44 0.00 7.16 3.99
C ILE A 44 -1.11 8.21 4.03
N GLN A 45 -2.32 7.84 4.47
CA GLN A 45 -3.46 8.74 4.59
C GLN A 45 -3.13 9.93 5.50
N ARG A 46 -2.51 9.68 6.66
CA ARG A 46 -2.08 10.75 7.57
C ARG A 46 -1.03 11.67 6.94
N SER A 47 -0.09 11.11 6.18
CA SER A 47 0.95 11.85 5.47
C SER A 47 0.35 12.73 4.36
N MET A 48 -0.61 12.20 3.60
CA MET A 48 -1.37 12.94 2.58
C MET A 48 -2.11 14.14 3.18
N VAL A 49 -2.82 13.94 4.29
CA VAL A 49 -3.54 15.03 4.97
C VAL A 49 -2.57 16.06 5.55
N LYS A 50 -1.47 15.62 6.17
CA LYS A 50 -0.50 16.50 6.83
C LYS A 50 0.27 17.37 5.84
N TRP A 51 0.68 16.80 4.71
CA TRP A 51 1.55 17.46 3.73
C TRP A 51 0.82 17.89 2.46
N VAL A 52 -0.51 17.65 2.39
CA VAL A 52 -1.37 18.01 1.27
C VAL A 52 -0.95 17.34 -0.04
N PHE A 53 -0.50 16.08 0.03
CA PHE A 53 -0.20 15.28 -1.17
C PHE A 53 -1.47 14.67 -1.77
N LEU A 54 -1.52 14.60 -3.11
CA LEU A 54 -2.58 13.92 -3.86
C LEU A 54 -4.01 14.34 -3.43
N LYS A 55 -4.18 15.61 -3.05
CA LYS A 55 -5.44 16.15 -2.51
C LYS A 55 -6.60 15.99 -3.50
N GLU A 56 -6.31 16.13 -4.79
CA GLU A 56 -7.27 16.00 -5.88
C GLU A 56 -7.83 14.57 -5.99
N TYR A 57 -7.03 13.58 -5.61
CA TYR A 57 -7.40 12.17 -5.67
C TYR A 57 -8.04 11.65 -4.38
N PHE A 58 -8.02 12.44 -3.29
CA PHE A 58 -8.44 11.99 -1.97
C PHE A 58 -9.92 11.54 -1.93
N LEU A 59 -10.78 12.21 -2.69
CA LEU A 59 -12.21 11.87 -2.79
C LEU A 59 -12.46 10.56 -3.55
N TYR A 60 -11.52 10.17 -4.41
CA TYR A 60 -11.58 8.95 -5.21
C TYR A 60 -10.87 7.78 -4.53
N MET A 61 -10.28 7.98 -3.34
CA MET A 61 -9.56 6.95 -2.60
C MET A 61 -10.38 6.43 -1.42
N ALA A 62 -10.47 5.11 -1.32
CA ALA A 62 -10.85 4.44 -0.09
C ALA A 62 -9.61 3.77 0.52
N PHE A 63 -9.45 3.85 1.84
CA PHE A 63 -8.31 3.27 2.55
C PHE A 63 -8.79 2.13 3.45
N ALA A 64 -8.17 0.96 3.30
CA ALA A 64 -8.37 -0.19 4.18
C ALA A 64 -7.03 -0.66 4.76
N VAL A 65 -7.05 -1.09 6.03
CA VAL A 65 -5.88 -1.65 6.73
C VAL A 65 -6.09 -3.15 6.86
N SER A 66 -5.17 -3.94 6.30
CA SER A 66 -5.26 -5.41 6.27
C SER A 66 -5.26 -6.08 7.66
N MET A 67 -4.86 -5.38 8.72
CA MET A 67 -4.61 -5.97 10.04
C MET A 67 -5.80 -5.89 11.02
N CYS A 68 -6.80 -5.01 10.81
CA CYS A 68 -7.85 -4.74 11.80
C CYS A 68 -9.26 -5.24 11.44
N GLY A 69 -9.39 -6.05 10.40
CA GLY A 69 -10.66 -6.67 10.05
C GLY A 69 -10.54 -7.31 8.68
N HIS A 70 -11.03 -8.54 8.55
CA HIS A 70 -11.20 -9.23 7.28
C HIS A 70 -11.59 -8.22 6.20
N PRO A 71 -10.86 -8.08 5.07
CA PRO A 71 -11.22 -7.18 3.99
C PRO A 71 -12.71 -7.28 3.61
N CYS A 72 -13.29 -8.48 3.75
CA CYS A 72 -14.71 -8.80 3.59
C CYS A 72 -15.69 -8.01 4.48
N LYS A 73 -15.22 -7.22 5.46
CA LYS A 73 -16.07 -6.41 6.35
C LYS A 73 -16.15 -4.94 5.95
N ILE A 74 -15.35 -4.50 4.97
CA ILE A 74 -15.37 -3.12 4.47
C ILE A 74 -16.00 -3.15 3.08
N GLU A 75 -17.14 -2.49 2.91
CA GLU A 75 -17.82 -2.41 1.62
C GLU A 75 -16.89 -1.81 0.56
N GLY A 76 -16.77 -2.46 -0.60
CA GLY A 76 -15.79 -2.13 -1.64
C GLY A 76 -14.41 -2.79 -1.48
N PHE A 77 -14.16 -3.49 -0.37
CA PHE A 77 -12.99 -4.33 -0.15
C PHE A 77 -13.40 -5.78 0.14
N GLY A 78 -12.56 -6.74 -0.22
CA GLY A 78 -12.78 -8.15 0.16
C GLY A 78 -13.80 -8.92 -0.68
N LEU A 79 -13.72 -8.81 -2.01
CA LEU A 79 -14.38 -9.74 -2.94
C LEU A 79 -13.84 -11.19 -2.85
N THR A 80 -12.74 -11.39 -2.14
CA THR A 80 -12.06 -12.67 -1.91
C THR A 80 -11.63 -12.77 -0.45
N ASP A 81 -11.65 -13.98 0.11
CA ASP A 81 -11.30 -14.33 1.49
C ASP A 81 -9.84 -14.05 1.89
N GLY A 82 -8.99 -13.70 0.92
CA GLY A 82 -7.57 -13.40 1.13
C GLY A 82 -6.64 -14.51 0.66
N GLU A 83 -7.14 -15.68 0.30
CA GLU A 83 -6.32 -16.85 -0.06
C GLU A 83 -5.48 -16.59 -1.33
N GLY A 84 -6.05 -15.85 -2.29
CA GLY A 84 -5.31 -15.40 -3.48
C GLY A 84 -4.12 -14.49 -3.15
N CYS A 85 -4.26 -13.61 -2.15
CA CYS A 85 -3.16 -12.76 -1.68
C CYS A 85 -2.09 -13.58 -0.96
N GLU A 86 -2.48 -14.58 -0.15
CA GLU A 86 -1.54 -15.48 0.52
C GLU A 86 -0.74 -16.32 -0.48
N HIS A 87 -1.40 -16.88 -1.50
CA HIS A 87 -0.73 -17.59 -2.59
C HIS A 87 0.20 -16.69 -3.38
N PHE A 88 -0.24 -15.50 -3.76
CA PHE A 88 0.60 -14.54 -4.48
C PHE A 88 1.82 -14.15 -3.64
N TRP A 89 1.62 -13.79 -2.37
CA TRP A 89 2.70 -13.49 -1.43
C TRP A 89 3.68 -14.66 -1.28
N SER A 90 3.16 -15.88 -1.12
CA SER A 90 4.00 -17.09 -1.03
C SER A 90 4.85 -17.34 -2.28
N ASN A 91 4.34 -16.96 -3.46
CA ASN A 91 5.08 -17.05 -4.73
C ASN A 91 6.16 -15.97 -4.84
N ILE A 92 5.88 -14.72 -4.44
CA ILE A 92 6.83 -13.61 -4.57
C ILE A 92 7.79 -13.45 -3.40
N LYS A 93 7.55 -14.11 -2.25
CA LYS A 93 8.42 -13.98 -1.05
C LYS A 93 9.89 -14.33 -1.32
N ARG A 94 10.18 -15.16 -2.32
CA ARG A 94 11.56 -15.51 -2.72
C ARG A 94 12.31 -14.34 -3.37
N LEU A 95 11.60 -13.34 -3.86
CA LEU A 95 12.13 -12.12 -4.46
C LEU A 95 12.40 -11.01 -3.42
N ILE A 96 11.86 -11.15 -2.22
CA ILE A 96 12.05 -10.20 -1.13
C ILE A 96 13.27 -10.68 -0.33
N PRO A 97 14.40 -9.94 -0.35
CA PRO A 97 15.55 -10.29 0.49
C PRO A 97 15.10 -10.24 1.95
N SER A 98 15.45 -11.27 2.73
CA SER A 98 15.21 -11.29 4.17
C SER A 98 16.04 -10.20 4.86
N LEU A 99 15.51 -8.98 4.92
CA LEU A 99 16.02 -7.92 5.79
C LEU A 99 15.53 -8.20 7.22
N GLN A 100 16.09 -9.24 7.83
CA GLN A 100 16.03 -9.40 9.29
C GLN A 100 17.17 -8.59 9.90
N ILE A 101 16.89 -7.34 10.24
CA ILE A 101 17.60 -6.67 11.33
C ILE A 101 16.56 -6.42 12.41
N SER A 102 16.32 -7.45 13.21
CA SER A 102 15.76 -7.26 14.55
C SER A 102 16.83 -6.54 15.36
N GLY A 103 16.60 -5.27 15.71
CA GLY A 103 17.49 -4.56 16.62
C GLY A 103 17.54 -5.26 17.97
N CYS A 104 18.55 -6.08 18.20
CA CYS A 104 18.91 -6.49 19.56
C CYS A 104 19.42 -5.25 20.28
N ASN A 105 18.72 -4.89 21.35
CA ASN A 105 19.01 -3.78 22.24
C ASN A 105 20.50 -3.66 22.55
N TRP A 106 21.04 -2.45 22.43
CA TRP A 106 22.26 -2.07 23.13
C TRP A 106 21.96 -2.03 24.64
N GLN A 107 22.55 -2.96 25.38
CA GLN A 107 22.91 -2.76 26.78
C GLN A 107 24.21 -3.49 27.08
#